data_AF-A0A1G0CLH1-F1
#
_entry.id   AF-A0A1G0CLH1-F1
#
_cell.length_a   1.000
_cell.length_b   1.000
_cell.length_c   1.000
_cell.angle_alpha   90.00
_cell.angle_beta   90.00
_cell.angle_gamma   90.00
#
_symmetry.space_group_name_H-M   'P 1'
#
loop_
_entity.id
_entity.type
_entity.pdbx_description
1 polymer ?
#
loop_
_entity_poly.entity_id
_entity_poly.type
_entity_poly.pdbx_seq_one_letter_code
_entity_poly.pdbx_strand_id
1 'polypeptide(L)'
;MLKSSGFRFHEALVVKSMFIKFDKDNEPEPSEKFTIQPFGVINLEANQFQLTLSVQFEDNKEGIAIEVDIMGLFSFEGEVEEIKQFLCLNAPAILFPYLRSYITALTSLSGFNSIILPTMNLSGLKGVLEENLVFKPN
;
A
#
# COMPACT_ATOMS: atom_id res chain seq x y z
N MET A 1 -20.72 12.37 26.29
CA MET A 1 -20.88 12.13 24.84
C MET A 1 -19.53 11.67 24.31
N LEU A 2 -19.46 10.47 23.72
CA LEU A 2 -18.25 10.05 23.00
C LEU A 2 -18.09 10.98 21.80
N LYS A 3 -17.05 11.82 21.79
CA LYS A 3 -16.59 12.44 20.54
C LYS A 3 -16.21 11.29 19.62
N SER A 4 -16.95 11.08 18.54
CA SER A 4 -16.48 10.19 17.47
C SER A 4 -15.18 10.80 16.96
N SER A 5 -14.03 10.16 17.22
CA SER A 5 -12.79 10.52 16.55
C SER A 5 -13.01 10.37 15.04
N GLY A 6 -13.06 11.50 14.33
CA GLY A 6 -13.23 11.50 12.89
C GLY A 6 -11.99 10.94 12.21
N PHE A 7 -12.14 9.97 11.34
CA PHE A 7 -11.10 9.51 10.42
C PHE A 7 -11.68 9.55 9.01
N ARG A 8 -11.01 10.24 8.09
CA ARG A 8 -11.50 10.46 6.73
C ARG A 8 -10.41 10.22 5.72
N PHE A 9 -10.75 9.43 4.69
CA PHE A 9 -9.96 9.28 3.48
C PHE A 9 -10.29 10.41 2.51
N HIS A 10 -9.26 11.03 1.91
CA HIS A 10 -9.42 12.12 0.95
C HIS A 10 -9.13 11.66 -0.47
N GLU A 11 -7.98 11.04 -0.68
CA GLU A 11 -7.52 10.64 -2.02
C GLU A 11 -6.50 9.50 -1.97
N ALA A 12 -6.40 8.79 -3.10
CA ALA A 12 -5.36 7.82 -3.38
C ALA A 12 -4.66 8.18 -4.69
N LEU A 13 -3.32 8.13 -4.69
CA LEU A 13 -2.45 8.53 -5.77
C LEU A 13 -1.40 7.45 -5.99
N VAL A 14 -1.23 6.98 -7.23
CA VAL A 14 -0.09 6.14 -7.58
C VAL A 14 1.12 7.05 -7.78
N VAL A 15 2.13 6.91 -6.92
CA VAL A 15 3.32 7.77 -6.90
C VAL A 15 4.53 7.12 -7.58
N LYS A 16 4.52 5.79 -7.72
CA LYS A 16 5.50 5.01 -8.48
C LYS A 16 4.79 3.85 -9.17
N SER A 17 5.13 3.60 -10.44
CA SER A 17 4.66 2.42 -11.16
C SER A 17 5.71 1.97 -12.15
N MET A 18 6.12 0.71 -12.05
CA MET A 18 7.01 0.04 -12.98
C MET A 18 6.45 -1.33 -13.34
N PHE A 19 6.48 -1.64 -14.64
CA PHE A 19 6.20 -2.96 -15.17
C PHE A 19 7.40 -3.34 -16.05
N ILE A 20 8.08 -4.40 -15.67
CA ILE A 20 9.30 -4.87 -16.31
C ILE A 20 9.02 -6.25 -16.88
N LYS A 21 9.36 -6.44 -18.14
CA LYS A 21 9.40 -7.76 -18.78
C LYS A 21 10.85 -8.11 -19.06
N PHE A 22 11.28 -9.31 -18.67
CA PHE A 22 12.64 -9.79 -18.83
C PHE A 22 12.66 -11.20 -19.42
N ASP A 23 13.79 -11.56 -20.00
CA ASP A 23 14.02 -12.90 -20.57
C ASP A 23 14.22 -13.92 -19.46
N LYS A 24 13.65 -15.11 -19.65
CA LYS A 24 13.57 -16.18 -18.64
C LYS A 24 14.85 -17.02 -18.54
N ASP A 25 15.85 -16.69 -19.35
CA ASP A 25 17.02 -17.55 -19.53
C ASP A 25 17.91 -17.54 -18.28
N ASN A 26 18.06 -18.73 -17.67
CA ASN A 26 18.89 -19.09 -16.50
C ASN A 26 18.23 -19.08 -15.10
N GLU A 27 16.92 -18.97 -14.97
CA GLU A 27 16.23 -19.18 -13.67
C GLU A 27 16.02 -20.70 -13.43
N PRO A 28 16.59 -21.28 -12.35
CA PRO A 28 16.62 -22.74 -12.17
C PRO A 28 15.26 -23.36 -11.87
N GLU A 29 14.31 -22.61 -11.28
CA GLU A 29 12.93 -23.07 -11.02
C GLU A 29 11.91 -21.90 -11.04
N PRO A 30 10.66 -22.15 -11.48
CA PRO A 30 9.57 -21.17 -11.40
C PRO A 30 9.38 -20.66 -9.97
N SER A 31 9.36 -19.34 -9.77
CA SER A 31 9.02 -18.74 -8.48
C SER A 31 8.16 -17.50 -8.64
N GLU A 32 7.26 -17.31 -7.68
CA GLU A 32 6.43 -16.11 -7.54
C GLU A 32 6.74 -15.50 -6.18
N LYS A 33 7.06 -14.20 -6.15
CA LYS A 33 7.30 -13.45 -4.93
C LYS A 33 6.37 -12.25 -4.92
N PHE A 34 5.67 -12.08 -3.81
CA PHE A 34 4.81 -10.93 -3.58
C PHE A 34 5.13 -10.33 -2.22
N THR A 35 5.42 -9.04 -2.19
CA THR A 35 5.63 -8.29 -0.94
C THR A 35 4.78 -7.03 -0.95
N ILE A 36 4.29 -6.67 0.24
CA ILE A 36 3.63 -5.39 0.50
C ILE A 36 4.28 -4.78 1.73
N GLN A 37 4.76 -3.54 1.58
CA GLN A 37 5.46 -2.81 2.62
C GLN A 37 4.70 -1.52 2.91
N PRO A 38 4.12 -1.36 4.10
CA PRO A 38 3.47 -0.13 4.51
C PRO A 38 4.50 0.86 5.07
N PHE A 39 4.32 2.14 4.74
CA PHE A 39 5.07 3.26 5.30
C PHE A 39 4.12 4.40 5.63
N GLY A 40 4.28 5.03 6.80
CA GLY A 40 3.33 6.04 7.27
C GLY A 40 4.01 7.34 7.66
N VAL A 41 3.41 8.46 7.30
CA VAL A 41 3.82 9.80 7.73
C VAL A 41 2.66 10.45 8.49
N ILE A 42 2.91 10.87 9.73
CA ILE A 42 1.96 11.64 10.52
C ILE A 42 2.40 13.11 10.55
N ASN A 43 1.50 14.00 10.16
CA ASN A 43 1.65 15.44 10.31
C ASN A 43 0.66 15.93 11.39
N LEU A 44 1.19 16.25 12.58
CA LEU A 44 0.40 16.66 13.73
C LEU A 44 -0.19 18.06 13.58
N GLU A 45 0.53 18.99 12.94
CA GLU A 45 0.03 20.36 12.73
C GLU A 45 -1.20 20.38 11.80
N ALA A 46 -1.19 19.51 10.79
CA ALA A 46 -2.29 19.40 9.83
C ALA A 46 -3.35 18.35 10.21
N ASN A 47 -3.15 17.59 11.31
CA ASN A 47 -3.93 16.39 11.64
C ASN A 47 -4.10 15.44 10.45
N GLN A 48 -3.00 15.19 9.73
CA GLN A 48 -2.97 14.38 8.52
C GLN A 48 -2.15 13.12 8.72
N PHE A 49 -2.63 12.05 8.11
CA PHE A 49 -1.92 10.79 8.01
C PHE A 49 -1.79 10.43 6.53
N GLN A 50 -0.56 10.20 6.10
CA GLN A 50 -0.25 9.70 4.76
C GLN A 50 0.22 8.26 4.89
N LEU A 51 -0.43 7.34 4.18
CA LEU A 51 -0.04 5.95 4.09
C LEU A 51 0.48 5.67 2.68
N THR A 52 1.68 5.11 2.57
CA THR A 52 2.18 4.50 1.34
C THR A 52 2.13 2.98 1.47
N LEU A 53 1.56 2.30 0.48
CA LEU A 53 1.70 0.86 0.31
C LEU A 53 2.59 0.61 -0.91
N SER A 54 3.78 0.09 -0.65
CA SER A 54 4.74 -0.34 -1.67
C SER A 54 4.57 -1.82 -1.96
N VAL A 55 4.26 -2.16 -3.20
CA VAL A 55 4.11 -3.54 -3.68
C VAL A 55 5.26 -3.88 -4.60
N GLN A 56 5.84 -5.05 -4.38
CA GLN A 56 6.71 -5.70 -5.35
C GLN A 56 6.14 -7.08 -5.67
N PHE A 57 6.03 -7.37 -6.95
CA PHE A 57 5.62 -8.68 -7.46
C PHE A 57 6.61 -9.12 -8.53
N GLU A 58 7.15 -10.31 -8.40
CA GLU A 58 8.07 -10.91 -9.36
C GLU A 58 7.57 -12.32 -9.69
N ASP A 59 7.42 -12.61 -10.98
CA ASP A 59 7.07 -13.93 -11.51
C ASP A 59 8.09 -14.31 -12.58
N ASN A 60 9.01 -15.19 -12.20
CA ASN A 60 10.11 -15.63 -13.06
C ASN A 60 9.62 -16.61 -14.14
N LYS A 61 8.48 -17.29 -13.91
CA LYS A 61 7.87 -18.15 -14.91
C LYS A 61 7.32 -17.34 -16.06
N GLU A 62 6.72 -16.19 -15.76
CA GLU A 62 6.13 -15.31 -16.77
C GLU A 62 7.12 -14.23 -17.26
N GLY A 63 8.25 -14.06 -16.57
CA GLY A 63 9.33 -13.14 -16.93
C GLY A 63 8.93 -11.69 -16.67
N ILE A 64 8.29 -11.44 -15.53
CA ILE A 64 7.75 -10.12 -15.19
C ILE A 64 8.12 -9.69 -13.77
N ALA A 65 8.33 -8.39 -13.60
CA ALA A 65 8.45 -7.74 -12.31
C ALA A 65 7.61 -6.46 -12.29
N ILE A 66 6.92 -6.22 -11.18
CA ILE A 66 6.02 -5.08 -10.98
C ILE A 66 6.42 -4.42 -9.67
N GLU A 67 6.58 -3.10 -9.72
CA GLU A 67 6.74 -2.28 -8.52
C GLU A 67 5.74 -1.14 -8.55
N VAL A 68 4.91 -1.03 -7.53
CA VAL A 68 3.90 0.03 -7.43
C VAL A 68 3.91 0.60 -6.02
N ASP A 69 4.00 1.92 -5.94
CA ASP A 69 3.73 2.66 -4.71
C ASP A 69 2.42 3.42 -4.88
N ILE A 70 1.46 3.13 -4.00
CA ILE A 70 0.24 3.93 -3.87
C ILE A 70 0.27 4.67 -2.54
N MET A 71 -0.08 5.94 -2.58
CA MET A 71 -0.18 6.83 -1.44
C MET A 71 -1.65 7.18 -1.19
N GLY A 72 -2.11 7.03 0.05
CA GLY A 72 -3.41 7.48 0.52
C GLY A 72 -3.27 8.63 1.50
N LEU A 73 -4.06 9.68 1.32
CA LEU A 73 -4.14 10.81 2.23
C LEU A 73 -5.38 10.71 3.12
N PHE A 74 -5.17 10.86 4.42
CA PHE A 74 -6.20 10.80 5.44
C PHE A 74 -6.10 12.00 6.38
N SER A 75 -7.24 12.41 6.96
CA SER A 75 -7.26 13.30 8.12
C SER A 75 -7.85 12.58 9.32
N PHE A 76 -7.42 12.97 10.51
CA PHE A 76 -7.94 12.46 11.76
C PHE A 76 -8.32 13.58 12.74
N GLU A 77 -9.16 13.26 13.72
CA GLU A 77 -9.50 14.13 14.84
C GLU A 77 -9.12 13.43 16.16
N GLY A 78 -8.50 14.17 17.07
CA GLY A 78 -8.06 13.66 18.37
C GLY A 78 -6.54 13.60 18.50
N GLU A 79 -6.08 13.11 19.64
CA GLU A 79 -4.65 12.95 19.91
C GLU A 79 -4.09 11.74 19.16
N VAL A 80 -2.86 11.86 18.66
CA VAL A 80 -2.24 10.83 17.83
C VAL A 80 -2.09 9.52 18.59
N GLU A 81 -1.78 9.59 19.88
CA GLU A 81 -1.60 8.44 20.77
C GLU A 81 -2.87 7.58 20.85
N GLU A 82 -4.04 8.21 20.78
CA GLU A 82 -5.34 7.55 20.84
C GLU A 82 -5.74 6.95 19.50
N ILE A 83 -5.42 7.63 18.39
CA ILE A 83 -5.89 7.24 17.05
C ILE A 83 -4.87 6.44 16.25
N LYS A 84 -3.58 6.42 16.61
CA LYS A 84 -2.49 5.74 15.87
C LYS A 84 -2.84 4.28 15.56
N GLN A 85 -3.28 3.52 16.55
CA GLN A 85 -3.64 2.11 16.34
C GLN A 85 -4.81 1.95 15.37
N PHE A 86 -5.78 2.87 15.44
CA PHE A 86 -6.91 2.89 14.54
C PHE A 86 -6.49 3.23 13.11
N LEU A 87 -5.60 4.22 12.93
CA LEU A 87 -5.03 4.58 11.62
C LEU A 87 -4.29 3.40 11.00
N CYS A 88 -3.39 2.78 11.75
CA CYS A 88 -2.57 1.67 11.26
C CYS A 88 -3.39 0.43 10.89
N LEU A 89 -4.52 0.20 11.56
CA LEU A 89 -5.40 -0.93 11.28
C LEU A 89 -6.31 -0.67 10.07
N ASN A 90 -6.88 0.53 9.98
CA ASN A 90 -7.97 0.81 9.02
C ASN A 90 -7.49 1.43 7.71
N ALA A 91 -6.45 2.26 7.73
CA ALA A 91 -5.99 2.94 6.52
C ALA A 91 -5.51 1.97 5.42
N PRO A 92 -4.75 0.89 5.73
CA PRO A 92 -4.40 -0.11 4.71
C PRO A 92 -5.62 -0.78 4.09
N ALA A 93 -6.65 -1.08 4.89
CA ALA A 93 -7.90 -1.69 4.41
C ALA A 93 -8.67 -0.79 3.43
N ILE A 94 -8.57 0.53 3.60
CA ILE A 94 -9.20 1.51 2.70
C ILE A 94 -8.37 1.70 1.43
N LEU A 95 -7.04 1.73 1.54
CA LEU A 95 -6.15 2.01 0.42
C LEU A 95 -5.95 0.79 -0.51
N PHE A 96 -5.94 -0.42 0.04
CA PHE A 96 -5.67 -1.64 -0.71
C PHE A 96 -6.63 -1.91 -1.89
N PRO A 97 -7.96 -1.64 -1.81
CA PRO A 97 -8.83 -1.74 -2.98
C PRO A 97 -8.35 -0.93 -4.20
N TYR A 98 -7.82 0.28 -3.97
CA TYR A 98 -7.28 1.14 -5.03
C TYR A 98 -6.01 0.54 -5.64
N LEU A 99 -5.09 0.06 -4.78
CA LEU A 99 -3.88 -0.64 -5.20
C LEU A 99 -4.19 -1.86 -6.06
N ARG A 100 -5.13 -2.70 -5.60
CA ARG A 100 -5.56 -3.91 -6.31
C ARG A 100 -6.13 -3.58 -7.67
N SER A 101 -7.06 -2.63 -7.74
CA SER A 101 -7.65 -2.18 -9.00
C SER A 101 -6.59 -1.63 -9.96
N TYR A 102 -5.62 -0.88 -9.44
CA TYR A 102 -4.52 -0.35 -10.25
C TYR A 102 -3.63 -1.45 -10.82
N ILE A 103 -3.18 -2.42 -10.02
CA ILE A 103 -2.34 -3.53 -10.48
C ILE A 103 -3.07 -4.37 -11.54
N THR A 104 -4.36 -4.63 -11.34
CA THR A 104 -5.18 -5.31 -12.36
C THR A 104 -5.23 -4.51 -13.66
N ALA A 105 -5.44 -3.19 -13.59
CA ALA A 105 -5.45 -2.35 -14.79
C ALA A 105 -4.06 -2.29 -15.46
N LEU A 106 -2.99 -2.07 -14.70
CA LEU A 106 -1.61 -2.01 -15.18
C LEU A 106 -1.26 -3.25 -15.99
N THR A 107 -1.42 -4.43 -15.39
CA THR A 107 -1.08 -5.70 -16.02
C THR A 107 -1.92 -5.98 -17.27
N SER A 108 -3.22 -5.69 -17.22
CA SER A 108 -4.12 -5.85 -18.38
C SER A 108 -3.71 -4.95 -19.55
N LEU A 109 -3.40 -3.69 -19.26
CA LEU A 109 -3.02 -2.69 -20.26
C LEU A 109 -1.60 -2.89 -20.79
N SER A 110 -0.75 -3.59 -20.03
CA SER A 110 0.59 -4.02 -20.47
C SER A 110 0.55 -5.23 -21.43
N GLY A 111 -0.62 -5.72 -21.81
CA GLY A 111 -0.77 -6.89 -22.69
C GLY A 111 -0.43 -8.22 -22.00
N PHE A 112 -0.45 -8.21 -20.66
CA PHE A 112 -0.26 -9.39 -19.82
C PHE A 112 -1.61 -9.89 -19.28
N ASN A 113 -1.67 -11.15 -18.82
CA ASN A 113 -2.87 -11.63 -18.14
C ASN A 113 -3.10 -10.80 -16.87
N SER A 114 -4.34 -10.35 -16.67
CA SER A 114 -4.68 -9.48 -15.55
C SER A 114 -4.30 -10.13 -14.22
N ILE A 115 -3.36 -9.53 -13.49
CA ILE A 115 -3.04 -9.96 -12.14
C ILE A 115 -4.10 -9.38 -11.21
N ILE A 116 -4.83 -10.28 -10.55
CA ILE A 116 -5.85 -9.92 -9.56
C ILE A 116 -5.29 -10.28 -8.20
N LEU A 117 -4.91 -9.26 -7.43
CA LEU A 117 -4.49 -9.52 -6.05
C LEU A 117 -5.66 -10.11 -5.25
N PRO A 118 -5.44 -11.20 -4.49
CA PRO A 118 -6.49 -11.78 -3.67
C PRO A 118 -6.89 -10.81 -2.56
N THR A 119 -8.04 -11.07 -1.94
CA THR A 119 -8.37 -10.42 -0.68
C THR A 119 -7.31 -10.80 0.34
N MET A 120 -6.64 -9.82 0.93
CA MET A 120 -5.61 -10.05 1.94
C MET A 120 -6.11 -9.64 3.31
N ASN A 121 -5.70 -10.38 4.35
CA ASN A 121 -5.86 -9.92 5.71
C ASN A 121 -4.76 -8.91 6.04
N LEU A 122 -5.07 -7.63 5.89
CA LEU A 122 -4.11 -6.53 6.09
C LEU A 122 -3.85 -6.21 7.56
N SER A 123 -4.51 -6.87 8.51
CA SER A 123 -4.22 -6.67 9.93
C SER A 123 -2.77 -7.04 10.27
N GLY A 124 -2.17 -7.98 9.52
CA GLY A 124 -0.75 -8.32 9.64
C GLY A 124 0.21 -7.18 9.28
N LEU A 125 -0.25 -6.16 8.54
CA LEU A 125 0.56 -5.00 8.21
C LEU A 125 0.65 -3.98 9.34
N LYS A 126 -0.21 -4.09 10.37
CA LYS A 126 -0.26 -3.12 11.47
C LYS A 126 1.09 -2.97 12.15
N GLY A 127 1.73 -4.09 12.54
CA GLY A 127 3.01 -4.06 13.24
C GLY A 127 4.12 -3.42 12.40
N VAL A 128 4.22 -3.83 11.12
CA VAL A 128 5.19 -3.28 10.17
C VAL A 128 4.97 -1.78 9.95
N LEU A 129 3.71 -1.35 9.81
CA LEU A 129 3.37 0.07 9.66
C LEU A 129 3.71 0.85 10.93
N GLU A 130 3.46 0.30 12.12
CA GLU A 130 3.80 0.95 13.39
C GLU A 130 5.30 1.19 13.55
N GLU A 131 6.14 0.28 13.05
CA GLU A 131 7.60 0.41 13.00
C GLU A 131 8.07 1.40 11.92
N ASN A 132 7.36 1.46 10.79
CA ASN A 132 7.66 2.34 9.66
C ASN A 132 6.92 3.69 9.70
N LEU A 133 6.48 4.12 10.89
CA LEU A 133 5.86 5.42 11.09
C LEU A 133 6.90 6.50 11.35
N VAL A 134 6.79 7.59 10.60
CA VAL A 134 7.56 8.81 10.84
C VAL A 134 6.64 9.99 11.15
N PHE A 135 7.11 10.87 12.03
CA PHE A 135 6.46 12.14 12.31
C PHE A 135 7.14 13.22 11.48
N LYS A 136 6.34 13.99 10.73
CA LYS A 136 6.88 15.11 9.95
C LYS A 136 7.43 16.14 10.95
N PRO A 137 8.70 16.59 10.82
CA PRO A 137 9.22 17.66 11.65
C PRO A 137 8.46 18.96 11.34
N ASN A 138 8.24 19.76 12.39
CA ASN A 138 7.74 21.14 12.27
C ASN A 138 8.75 22.03 11.54
#